data_AF-A0A9D4EFB9-F1
#
_entry.id   AF-A0A9D4EFB9-F1
#
_cell.length_a   1.000
_cell.length_b   1.000
_cell.length_c   1.000
_cell.angle_alpha   90.00
_cell.angle_beta   90.00
_cell.angle_gamma   90.00
#
_symmetry.space_group_name_H-M   'P 1'
#
loop_
_entity.id
_entity.type
_entity.pdbx_description
1 polymer ?
#
loop_
_entity_poly.entity_id
_entity_poly.type
_entity_poly.pdbx_seq_one_letter_code
_entity_poly.pdbx_strand_id
1 'polypeptide(L)'
;MCGRTACTLEPDDLRCACRFKDSKGREYKPDWKDAPNGKSYFPSYNIAPSLYTPVLLSAQHFDAGECSSPRVIQPMQWGLIPSWHKGTASEKAFETNNCRAESMLEKMTYKVPLQKGRRCVILADGFYEWKRDKDAKQPYFIYFSKLQNEPDINPVQPNVKVEVREESVENIKENSTCGELKRIKEEGQKDMKVQIKRESMDNTSTISNIDDTDVKIGEIKTDFKKEATEGPCNVERRLLTMAGVFDVWRPDPSSEPVYSYSVITVESSSAMSWIHHRMPAILANDDEIEQWLNFGDVPMIKAAKLIRAVSCIDSHPVSSVVNNSRHNSPDCVKKIEIGKTKQTASSSFMSAWLSKGQKVKSEEPPTKRAKVT
;
A
#
# COMPACT_ATOMS: atom_id res chain seq x y z
N MET A 1 -13.21 -5.97 -11.74
CA MET A 1 -12.88 -4.53 -11.62
C MET A 1 -11.74 -4.47 -10.61
N CYS A 2 -10.77 -3.59 -10.83
CA CYS A 2 -9.58 -3.49 -9.98
C CYS A 2 -9.99 -3.13 -8.53
N GLY A 3 -9.90 -4.12 -7.65
CA GLY A 3 -10.22 -4.01 -6.22
C GLY A 3 -9.05 -4.39 -5.32
N ARG A 4 -7.84 -4.46 -5.88
CA ARG A 4 -6.60 -4.69 -5.14
C ARG A 4 -5.40 -4.11 -5.87
N THR A 5 -4.47 -3.49 -5.14
CA THR A 5 -3.22 -2.95 -5.69
C THR A 5 -2.03 -3.35 -4.83
N ALA A 6 -0.83 -3.19 -5.39
CA ALA A 6 0.41 -3.14 -4.61
C ALA A 6 0.99 -1.73 -4.74
N CYS A 7 1.51 -1.18 -3.65
CA CYS A 7 2.29 0.06 -3.65
C CYS A 7 3.30 -0.06 -2.50
N THR A 8 4.55 -0.35 -2.84
CA THR A 8 5.58 -0.85 -1.92
C THR A 8 6.68 0.17 -1.61
N LEU A 9 6.63 1.34 -2.24
CA LEU A 9 7.58 2.42 -2.01
C LEU A 9 7.18 3.26 -0.79
N GLU A 10 8.15 3.65 0.03
CA GLU A 10 7.97 4.61 1.12
C GLU A 10 7.66 6.02 0.58
N PRO A 11 7.11 6.93 1.41
CA PRO A 11 6.75 8.30 0.99
C PRO A 11 7.84 9.06 0.22
N ASP A 12 9.09 9.06 0.70
CA ASP A 12 10.18 9.76 0.01
C ASP A 12 10.56 9.10 -1.31
N ASP A 13 10.54 7.77 -1.38
CA ASP A 13 10.78 7.01 -2.60
C ASP A 13 9.67 7.23 -3.63
N LEU A 14 8.41 7.38 -3.19
CA LEU A 14 7.28 7.75 -4.05
C LEU A 14 7.45 9.14 -4.64
N ARG A 15 7.81 10.13 -3.82
CA ARG A 15 8.13 11.49 -4.30
C ARG A 15 9.22 11.41 -5.37
N CYS A 16 10.24 10.61 -5.11
CA CYS A 16 11.35 10.38 -6.03
C CYS A 16 10.95 9.73 -7.36
N ALA A 17 10.17 8.65 -7.31
CA ALA A 17 9.65 7.95 -8.47
C ALA A 17 8.65 8.82 -9.29
N CYS A 18 8.08 9.86 -8.68
CA CYS A 18 7.12 10.79 -9.29
C CYS A 18 7.71 12.15 -9.66
N ARG A 19 9.04 12.27 -9.79
CA ARG A 19 9.66 13.46 -10.39
C ARG A 19 9.11 13.69 -11.79
N PHE A 20 9.01 14.96 -12.17
CA PHE A 20 8.52 15.36 -13.49
C PHE A 20 9.18 16.66 -13.90
N LYS A 21 9.12 16.96 -15.20
CA LYS A 21 9.55 18.25 -15.74
C LYS A 21 8.34 19.03 -16.20
N ASP A 22 8.37 20.34 -16.02
CA ASP A 22 7.38 21.22 -16.63
C ASP A 22 7.70 21.49 -18.12
N SER A 23 6.82 22.24 -18.78
CA SER A 23 6.99 22.65 -20.18
C SER A 23 8.25 23.50 -20.46
N LYS A 24 8.87 24.05 -19.42
CA LYS A 24 10.14 24.80 -19.49
C LYS A 24 11.35 23.93 -19.15
N GLY A 25 11.16 22.63 -18.92
CA GLY A 25 12.20 21.68 -18.57
C GLY A 25 12.66 21.76 -17.11
N ARG A 26 11.99 22.55 -16.26
CA ARG A 26 12.30 22.63 -14.83
C ARG A 26 11.85 21.36 -14.16
N GLU A 27 12.75 20.72 -13.44
CA GLU A 27 12.48 19.48 -12.72
C GLU A 27 11.86 19.76 -11.35
N TYR A 28 10.83 18.99 -11.02
CA TYR A 28 10.11 19.08 -9.77
C TYR A 28 9.99 17.69 -9.15
N LYS A 29 9.97 17.68 -7.82
CA LYS A 29 9.58 16.54 -7.01
C LYS A 29 8.27 16.90 -6.30
N PRO A 30 7.23 16.05 -6.33
CA PRO A 30 5.99 16.35 -5.63
C PRO A 30 6.19 16.57 -4.13
N ASP A 31 5.45 17.51 -3.56
CA ASP A 31 5.38 17.68 -2.11
C ASP A 31 4.54 16.55 -1.50
N TRP A 32 4.91 16.08 -0.31
CA TRP A 32 4.08 15.16 0.46
C TRP A 32 3.20 15.95 1.43
N LYS A 33 1.91 15.62 1.47
CA LYS A 33 0.99 16.10 2.50
C LYS A 33 0.27 14.95 3.16
N ASP A 34 0.25 14.94 4.48
CA ASP A 34 -0.49 13.93 5.23
C ASP A 34 -2.01 14.09 5.03
N ALA A 35 -2.74 13.02 5.31
CA ALA A 35 -4.20 13.10 5.31
C ALA A 35 -4.65 13.94 6.52
N PRO A 36 -5.55 14.93 6.34
CA PRO A 36 -5.95 15.84 7.43
C PRO A 36 -6.53 15.14 8.66
N ASN A 37 -7.21 14.01 8.46
CA ASN A 37 -7.80 13.22 9.53
C ASN A 37 -6.80 12.30 10.28
N GLY A 38 -5.49 12.52 10.12
CA GLY A 38 -4.43 11.79 10.81
C GLY A 38 -4.26 10.33 10.36
N LYS A 39 -4.86 9.92 9.24
CA LYS A 39 -4.64 8.59 8.65
C LYS A 39 -3.42 8.61 7.75
N SER A 40 -2.60 7.57 7.85
CA SER A 40 -1.35 7.46 7.11
C SER A 40 -1.40 6.38 6.05
N TYR A 41 -0.60 6.57 5.00
CA TYR A 41 -0.26 5.51 4.07
C TYR A 41 0.82 4.61 4.68
N PHE A 42 0.73 3.30 4.39
CA PHE A 42 1.74 2.32 4.71
C PHE A 42 2.03 1.46 3.46
N PRO A 43 3.30 1.30 3.07
CA PRO A 43 3.64 0.45 1.94
C PRO A 43 3.16 -0.99 2.10
N SER A 44 2.60 -1.54 1.03
CA SER A 44 1.99 -2.86 1.05
C SER A 44 1.93 -3.48 -0.33
N TYR A 45 2.22 -4.78 -0.37
CA TYR A 45 2.02 -5.61 -1.55
C TYR A 45 0.54 -5.93 -1.78
N ASN A 46 -0.36 -5.62 -0.86
CA ASN A 46 -1.75 -6.08 -0.92
C ASN A 46 -2.72 -5.06 -0.31
N ILE A 47 -2.97 -3.98 -1.04
CA ILE A 47 -3.83 -2.87 -0.63
C ILE A 47 -5.26 -3.13 -1.12
N ALA A 48 -6.21 -3.13 -0.19
CA ALA A 48 -7.64 -3.27 -0.45
C ALA A 48 -8.39 -1.93 -0.28
N PRO A 49 -9.63 -1.82 -0.79
CA PRO A 49 -10.48 -0.67 -0.52
C PRO A 49 -10.62 -0.35 0.97
N SER A 50 -10.90 0.91 1.26
CA SER A 50 -10.94 1.55 2.60
C SER A 50 -9.58 1.86 3.23
N LEU A 51 -8.48 1.34 2.68
CA LEU A 51 -7.13 1.75 3.06
C LEU A 51 -6.74 3.08 2.40
N TYR A 52 -5.73 3.73 2.96
CA TYR A 52 -5.17 4.98 2.45
C TYR A 52 -4.05 4.69 1.46
N THR A 53 -4.10 5.30 0.29
CA THR A 53 -3.10 5.12 -0.77
C THR A 53 -2.61 6.48 -1.26
N PRO A 54 -1.35 6.57 -1.72
CA PRO A 54 -0.79 7.80 -2.22
C PRO A 54 -1.44 8.13 -3.57
N VAL A 55 -2.01 9.34 -3.67
CA VAL A 55 -2.50 9.87 -4.94
C VAL A 55 -1.83 11.20 -5.24
N LEU A 56 -1.51 11.41 -6.51
CA LEU A 56 -1.02 12.68 -7.03
C LEU A 56 -2.22 13.59 -7.35
N LEU A 57 -2.14 14.86 -6.96
CA LEU A 57 -3.13 15.88 -7.26
C LEU A 57 -2.47 17.24 -7.52
N SER A 58 -3.22 18.16 -8.13
CA SER A 58 -2.74 19.52 -8.37
C SER A 58 -2.57 20.29 -7.05
N ALA A 59 -1.46 21.02 -6.93
CA ALA A 59 -1.22 21.93 -5.81
C ALA A 59 -2.24 23.06 -5.72
N GLN A 60 -2.98 23.36 -6.81
CA GLN A 60 -4.07 24.35 -6.83
C GLN A 60 -5.27 23.98 -5.93
N HIS A 61 -5.30 22.77 -5.38
CA HIS A 61 -6.28 22.37 -4.36
C HIS A 61 -5.92 22.83 -2.93
N PHE A 62 -4.75 23.44 -2.75
CA PHE A 62 -4.21 23.93 -1.49
C PHE A 62 -4.06 25.46 -1.53
N ASP A 63 -3.78 26.07 -0.37
CA ASP A 63 -3.65 27.52 -0.29
C ASP A 63 -2.41 28.02 -1.06
N ALA A 64 -2.51 29.22 -1.63
CA ALA A 64 -1.45 29.77 -2.45
C ALA A 64 -0.16 29.95 -1.64
N GLY A 65 0.96 29.41 -2.17
CA GLY A 65 2.26 29.43 -1.50
C GLY A 65 2.50 28.31 -0.48
N GLU A 66 1.50 27.45 -0.24
CA GLU A 66 1.63 26.32 0.70
C GLU A 66 2.44 25.15 0.12
N CYS A 67 2.60 25.07 -1.20
CA CYS A 67 3.32 24.01 -1.90
C CYS A 67 4.46 24.60 -2.74
N SER A 68 5.62 23.94 -2.69
CA SER A 68 6.81 24.28 -3.48
C SER A 68 6.77 23.69 -4.90
N SER A 69 6.01 22.60 -5.07
CA SER A 69 5.80 21.89 -6.33
C SER A 69 4.36 22.08 -6.84
N PRO A 70 4.13 22.10 -8.17
CA PRO A 70 2.77 22.19 -8.73
C PRO A 70 1.97 20.88 -8.57
N ARG A 71 2.60 19.80 -8.13
CA ARG A 71 1.95 18.51 -7.80
C ARG A 71 2.22 18.13 -6.34
N VAL A 72 1.20 17.57 -5.70
CA VAL A 72 1.24 17.06 -4.33
C VAL A 72 0.91 15.57 -4.33
N ILE A 73 1.57 14.78 -3.50
CA ILE A 73 1.16 13.43 -3.13
C ILE A 73 0.46 13.51 -1.77
N GLN A 74 -0.78 13.04 -1.70
CA GLN A 74 -1.52 12.96 -0.44
C GLN A 74 -2.15 11.57 -0.29
N PRO A 75 -2.01 10.90 0.87
CA PRO A 75 -2.76 9.70 1.17
C PRO A 75 -4.27 9.99 1.19
N MET A 76 -5.05 9.22 0.42
CA MET A 76 -6.51 9.31 0.40
C MET A 76 -7.14 7.94 0.62
N GLN A 77 -8.33 7.92 1.21
CA GLN A 77 -9.08 6.68 1.39
C GLN A 77 -9.56 6.12 0.05
N TRP A 78 -9.25 4.87 -0.25
CA TRP A 78 -9.81 4.19 -1.42
C TRP A 78 -11.29 3.85 -1.20
N GLY A 79 -12.16 4.49 -1.96
CA GLY A 79 -13.60 4.27 -1.93
C GLY A 79 -14.31 5.57 -1.57
N LEU A 80 -14.56 6.39 -2.59
CA LEU A 80 -15.07 7.75 -2.50
C LEU A 80 -16.29 7.88 -1.58
N ILE A 81 -16.22 8.83 -0.65
CA ILE A 81 -17.31 9.24 0.22
C ILE A 81 -17.82 10.57 -0.35
N PRO A 82 -19.04 10.62 -0.89
CA PRO A 82 -19.57 11.85 -1.46
C PRO A 82 -19.65 12.94 -0.39
N SER A 83 -19.42 14.21 -0.76
CA SER A 83 -19.45 15.33 0.19
C SER A 83 -20.82 15.51 0.87
N TRP A 84 -21.89 14.98 0.27
CA TRP A 84 -23.26 15.01 0.80
C TRP A 84 -23.64 13.76 1.62
N HIS A 85 -22.71 12.82 1.79
CA HIS A 85 -22.94 11.60 2.57
C HIS A 85 -23.30 11.93 4.02
N LYS A 86 -24.23 11.15 4.59
CA LYS A 86 -24.67 11.25 5.99
C LYS A 86 -24.34 9.94 6.72
N GLY A 87 -23.96 10.04 7.99
CA GLY A 87 -23.56 8.90 8.81
C GLY A 87 -22.04 8.75 8.88
N THR A 88 -21.56 7.54 9.09
CA THR A 88 -20.12 7.25 9.20
C THR A 88 -19.50 6.92 7.84
N ALA A 89 -18.16 6.98 7.76
CA ALA A 89 -17.42 6.63 6.54
C ALA A 89 -17.65 5.19 6.05
N SER A 90 -18.00 4.27 6.97
CA SER A 90 -18.29 2.86 6.67
C SER A 90 -19.71 2.60 6.16
N GLU A 91 -20.67 3.48 6.45
CA GLU A 91 -22.09 3.29 6.16
C GLU A 91 -22.48 3.77 4.76
N LYS A 92 -21.68 3.44 3.75
CA LYS A 92 -21.98 3.84 2.36
C LYS A 92 -23.13 3.01 1.80
N ALA A 93 -24.11 3.69 1.20
CA ALA A 93 -25.25 3.05 0.54
C ALA A 93 -24.88 2.25 -0.73
N PHE A 94 -23.70 2.49 -1.31
CA PHE A 94 -23.22 1.82 -2.51
C PHE A 94 -21.68 1.80 -2.58
N GLU A 95 -21.15 0.84 -3.35
CA GLU A 95 -19.70 0.72 -3.55
C GLU A 95 -19.17 1.80 -4.50
N THR A 96 -18.15 2.52 -4.03
CA THR A 96 -17.53 3.67 -4.72
C THR A 96 -16.03 3.47 -4.97
N ASN A 97 -15.56 2.22 -4.89
CA ASN A 97 -14.15 1.87 -5.13
C ASN A 97 -13.74 2.16 -6.57
N ASN A 98 -14.69 2.02 -7.50
CA ASN A 98 -14.52 2.28 -8.92
C ASN A 98 -15.64 3.16 -9.47
N CYS A 99 -15.28 3.99 -10.45
CA CYS A 99 -16.16 4.82 -11.25
C CYS A 99 -16.10 4.35 -12.70
N ARG A 100 -17.25 4.13 -13.35
CA ARG A 100 -17.29 3.75 -14.77
C ARG A 100 -17.21 4.99 -15.64
N ALA A 101 -16.23 5.06 -16.55
CA ALA A 101 -16.01 6.20 -17.44
C ALA A 101 -17.28 6.59 -18.22
N GLU A 102 -18.09 5.60 -18.60
CA GLU A 102 -19.35 5.79 -19.34
C GLU A 102 -20.37 6.62 -18.57
N SER A 103 -20.33 6.58 -17.23
CA SER A 103 -21.34 7.23 -16.36
C SER A 103 -20.75 8.32 -15.46
N MET A 104 -19.45 8.58 -15.54
CA MET A 104 -18.76 9.48 -14.60
C MET A 104 -19.23 10.94 -14.72
N LEU A 105 -19.68 11.35 -15.92
CA LEU A 105 -20.17 12.71 -16.19
C LEU A 105 -21.68 12.87 -15.93
N GLU A 106 -22.38 11.77 -15.64
CA GLU A 106 -23.82 11.73 -15.42
C GLU A 106 -24.14 11.59 -13.93
N LYS A 107 -23.45 10.66 -13.24
CA LYS A 107 -23.69 10.36 -11.82
C LYS A 107 -23.16 11.48 -10.94
N MET A 108 -24.04 12.08 -10.12
CA MET A 108 -23.70 13.19 -9.22
C MET A 108 -22.54 12.89 -8.27
N THR A 109 -22.39 11.64 -7.83
CA THR A 109 -21.26 11.17 -7.02
C THR A 109 -19.89 11.48 -7.63
N TYR A 110 -19.78 11.50 -8.96
CA TYR A 110 -18.52 11.70 -9.68
C TYR A 110 -18.51 13.01 -10.47
N LYS A 111 -19.65 13.38 -11.04
CA LYS A 111 -19.82 14.63 -11.80
C LYS A 111 -19.51 15.86 -10.95
N VAL A 112 -20.04 15.95 -9.74
CA VAL A 112 -19.86 17.13 -8.88
C VAL A 112 -18.38 17.32 -8.51
N PRO A 113 -17.64 16.29 -8.05
CA PRO A 113 -16.22 16.45 -7.82
C PRO A 113 -15.41 16.76 -9.09
N LEU A 114 -15.73 16.14 -10.24
CA LEU A 114 -15.09 16.45 -11.52
C LEU A 114 -15.28 17.91 -11.95
N GLN A 115 -16.48 18.48 -11.73
CA GLN A 115 -16.77 19.90 -11.96
C GLN A 115 -15.94 20.82 -11.06
N LYS A 116 -15.65 20.38 -9.84
CA LYS A 116 -14.75 21.07 -8.89
C LYS A 116 -13.27 20.84 -9.18
N GLY A 117 -12.94 20.19 -10.31
CA GLY A 117 -11.56 19.89 -10.68
C GLY A 117 -10.90 18.79 -9.85
N ARG A 118 -11.65 18.04 -9.02
CA ARG A 118 -11.12 17.04 -8.09
C ARG A 118 -10.69 15.75 -8.81
N ARG A 119 -9.62 15.88 -9.59
CA ARG A 119 -8.99 14.83 -10.39
C ARG A 119 -7.66 14.46 -9.73
N CYS A 120 -7.42 13.17 -9.60
CA CYS A 120 -6.18 12.66 -9.01
C CYS A 120 -5.61 11.51 -9.85
N VAL A 121 -4.36 11.15 -9.59
CA VAL A 121 -3.69 9.98 -10.15
C VAL A 121 -3.32 9.05 -9.02
N ILE A 122 -3.91 7.86 -8.97
CA ILE A 122 -3.58 6.83 -7.99
C ILE A 122 -2.25 6.20 -8.40
N LEU A 123 -1.31 6.13 -7.45
CA LEU A 123 0.01 5.55 -7.63
C LEU A 123 0.01 4.10 -7.14
N ALA A 124 0.54 3.19 -7.94
CA ALA A 124 0.69 1.77 -7.58
C ALA A 124 1.91 1.16 -8.29
N ASP A 125 2.50 0.11 -7.73
CA ASP A 125 3.41 -0.76 -8.49
C ASP A 125 2.65 -1.50 -9.61
N GLY A 126 1.39 -1.81 -9.32
CA GLY A 126 0.47 -2.52 -10.21
C GLY A 126 -0.83 -2.85 -9.50
N PHE A 127 -1.75 -3.50 -10.21
CA PHE A 127 -3.03 -3.94 -9.66
C PHE A 127 -3.25 -5.43 -9.88
N TYR A 128 -4.13 -6.01 -9.08
CA TYR A 128 -4.53 -7.39 -9.24
C TYR A 128 -5.89 -7.50 -9.91
N GLU A 129 -6.05 -8.54 -10.73
CA GLU A 129 -7.33 -8.96 -11.25
C GLU A 129 -7.41 -10.49 -11.32
N TRP A 130 -8.61 -11.03 -11.15
CA TRP A 130 -8.84 -12.46 -11.10
C TRP A 130 -9.49 -12.93 -12.40
N LYS A 131 -8.75 -13.69 -13.19
CA LYS A 131 -9.32 -14.44 -14.32
C LYS A 131 -10.23 -15.51 -13.76
N ARG A 132 -11.49 -15.47 -14.18
CA ARG A 132 -12.51 -16.45 -13.78
C ARG A 132 -12.55 -17.57 -14.80
N ASP A 133 -12.25 -18.78 -14.36
CA ASP A 133 -12.53 -20.02 -15.07
C ASP A 133 -13.69 -20.75 -14.38
N LYS A 134 -14.24 -21.81 -14.99
CA LYS A 134 -15.49 -22.45 -14.55
C LYS A 134 -15.51 -22.81 -13.05
N ASP A 135 -14.37 -23.27 -12.52
CA ASP A 135 -14.26 -23.80 -11.14
C ASP A 135 -13.26 -23.05 -10.26
N ALA A 136 -12.52 -22.07 -10.81
CA ALA A 136 -11.43 -21.41 -10.09
C ALA A 136 -11.22 -19.96 -10.51
N LYS A 137 -10.56 -19.20 -9.63
CA LYS A 137 -10.10 -17.84 -9.91
C LYS A 137 -8.58 -17.80 -9.86
N GLN A 138 -7.95 -17.44 -10.97
CA GLN A 138 -6.49 -17.25 -11.04
C GLN A 138 -6.18 -15.75 -10.90
N PRO A 139 -5.50 -15.32 -9.82
CA PRO A 139 -5.04 -13.93 -9.71
C PRO A 139 -3.87 -13.66 -10.66
N TYR A 140 -3.89 -12.48 -11.27
CA TYR A 140 -2.82 -11.91 -12.06
C TYR A 140 -2.39 -10.59 -11.44
N PHE A 141 -1.09 -10.30 -11.48
CA PHE A 141 -0.56 -8.98 -11.21
C PHE A 141 -0.30 -8.27 -12.55
N ILE A 142 -0.80 -7.04 -12.67
CA ILE A 142 -0.83 -6.26 -13.92
C ILE A 142 -0.15 -4.91 -13.65
N TYR A 143 0.79 -4.54 -14.52
CA TYR A 143 1.68 -3.39 -14.35
C TYR A 143 2.08 -2.82 -15.72
N PHE A 144 2.75 -1.66 -15.76
CA PHE A 144 3.25 -1.11 -17.02
C PHE A 144 4.22 -2.08 -17.70
N SER A 145 4.08 -2.26 -19.02
CA SER A 145 5.08 -3.01 -19.78
C SER A 145 6.44 -2.33 -19.67
N LYS A 146 7.50 -3.13 -19.57
CA LYS A 146 8.87 -2.58 -19.60
C LYS A 146 9.11 -1.93 -20.95
N LEU A 147 9.67 -0.72 -20.95
CA LEU A 147 10.25 -0.17 -22.16
C LEU A 147 11.45 -1.06 -22.52
N GLN A 148 11.71 -1.28 -23.81
CA GLN A 148 12.70 -2.27 -24.31
C GLN A 148 14.16 -2.05 -23.82
N ASN A 149 14.43 -1.04 -22.98
CA ASN A 149 15.74 -0.67 -22.44
C ASN A 149 15.77 -0.49 -20.90
N GLU A 150 14.77 -0.96 -20.14
CA GLU A 150 14.75 -0.84 -18.67
C GLU A 150 15.42 -2.05 -17.97
N PRO A 151 16.32 -1.85 -16.99
CA PRO A 151 16.94 -2.95 -16.26
C PRO A 151 15.93 -3.77 -15.44
N ASP A 152 16.27 -5.02 -15.11
CA ASP A 152 15.41 -5.88 -14.31
C ASP A 152 15.20 -5.30 -12.89
N ILE A 153 13.97 -4.87 -12.58
CA ILE A 153 13.52 -4.55 -11.22
C ILE A 153 13.54 -5.84 -10.40
N ASN A 154 14.69 -6.17 -9.83
CA ASN A 154 14.74 -7.06 -8.69
C ASN A 154 14.11 -6.33 -7.50
N PRO A 155 13.25 -7.00 -6.70
CA PRO A 155 12.78 -6.42 -5.44
C PRO A 155 14.01 -6.06 -4.61
N VAL A 156 14.13 -4.78 -4.23
CA VAL A 156 15.18 -4.30 -3.34
C VAL A 156 15.08 -5.11 -2.04
N GLN A 157 16.02 -6.02 -1.84
CA GLN A 157 16.26 -6.63 -0.54
C GLN A 157 16.86 -5.52 0.34
N PRO A 158 16.37 -5.30 1.57
CA PRO A 158 16.96 -4.31 2.46
C PRO A 158 18.41 -4.73 2.78
N ASN A 159 19.37 -4.03 2.19
CA ASN A 159 20.79 -4.17 2.55
C ASN A 159 21.04 -3.45 3.88
N VAL A 160 20.60 -4.04 4.99
CA VAL A 160 21.12 -3.66 6.30
C VAL A 160 22.31 -4.57 6.60
N LYS A 161 23.52 -4.12 6.25
CA LYS A 161 24.74 -4.62 6.88
C LYS A 161 24.82 -3.97 8.26
N VAL A 162 24.40 -4.69 9.29
CA VAL A 162 24.78 -4.34 10.67
C VAL A 162 26.25 -4.73 10.82
N GLU A 163 27.13 -3.77 10.58
CA GLU A 163 28.55 -3.90 10.89
C GLU A 163 28.71 -3.56 12.38
N VAL A 164 28.70 -4.59 13.23
CA VAL A 164 29.05 -4.44 14.64
C VAL A 164 30.54 -4.17 14.70
N ARG A 165 30.91 -2.91 14.95
CA ARG A 165 32.28 -2.54 15.29
C ARG A 165 32.45 -2.76 16.79
N GLU A 166 33.19 -3.81 17.16
CA GLU A 166 33.75 -3.94 18.50
C GLU A 166 34.85 -2.90 18.65
N GLU A 167 34.53 -1.76 19.28
CA GLU A 167 35.56 -0.86 19.77
C GLU A 167 36.20 -1.45 21.02
N SER A 168 37.50 -1.69 20.91
CA SER A 168 38.40 -2.18 21.93
C SER A 168 38.60 -1.09 22.97
N VAL A 169 38.04 -1.27 24.17
CA VAL A 169 38.39 -0.45 25.34
C VAL A 169 39.55 -1.13 26.05
N GLU A 170 40.78 -0.74 25.69
CA GLU A 170 41.96 -1.02 26.50
C GLU A 170 42.09 0.01 27.63
N ASN A 171 42.52 -0.49 28.79
CA ASN A 171 43.15 0.19 29.93
C ASN A 171 42.25 0.88 30.97
N ILE A 172 41.89 0.11 32.01
CA ILE A 172 42.19 0.49 33.40
C ILE A 172 42.74 -0.75 34.13
N LYS A 173 43.99 -0.63 34.61
CA LYS A 173 44.69 -1.61 35.43
C LYS A 173 44.32 -1.43 36.92
N GLU A 174 44.37 -2.56 37.63
CA GLU A 174 44.73 -2.72 39.05
C GLU A 174 43.73 -2.26 40.13
N ASN A 175 43.00 -3.21 40.74
CA ASN A 175 43.44 -3.92 41.96
C ASN A 175 42.28 -4.70 42.63
N SER A 176 42.65 -5.71 43.44
CA SER A 176 41.83 -6.41 44.45
C SER A 176 41.22 -7.77 44.07
N THR A 177 42.08 -8.80 44.16
CA THR A 177 41.90 -10.10 44.85
C THR A 177 40.52 -10.80 44.94
N CYS A 178 40.50 -11.99 44.33
CA CYS A 178 40.20 -13.32 44.90
C CYS A 178 38.80 -13.66 45.50
N GLY A 179 38.17 -14.69 44.90
CA GLY A 179 37.05 -15.49 45.43
C GLY A 179 35.73 -15.22 44.70
N GLU A 180 34.97 -16.14 44.13
CA GLU A 180 34.92 -17.59 44.29
C GLU A 180 34.06 -18.19 43.15
N LEU A 181 34.48 -19.35 42.67
CA LEU A 181 33.82 -20.17 41.66
C LEU A 181 32.66 -20.99 42.25
N LYS A 182 31.61 -21.20 41.45
CA LYS A 182 30.61 -22.31 41.44
C LYS A 182 29.34 -22.23 42.29
N ARG A 183 28.19 -22.31 41.59
CA ARG A 183 27.12 -23.35 41.71
C ARG A 183 26.16 -23.20 40.52
N ILE A 184 26.24 -24.06 39.51
CA ILE A 184 25.43 -25.28 39.26
C ILE A 184 23.93 -24.99 39.05
N LYS A 185 23.55 -25.03 37.76
CA LYS A 185 22.46 -25.78 37.10
C LYS A 185 21.07 -25.96 37.75
N GLU A 186 20.11 -25.86 36.83
CA GLU A 186 18.81 -26.56 36.73
C GLU A 186 17.66 -26.03 37.58
N GLU A 187 16.72 -25.32 36.92
CA GLU A 187 15.30 -25.75 36.82
C GLU A 187 14.49 -24.81 35.91
N GLY A 188 13.63 -25.41 35.07
CA GLY A 188 12.23 -25.00 34.98
C GLY A 188 11.86 -23.73 34.21
N GLN A 189 11.64 -23.90 32.91
CA GLN A 189 10.58 -23.29 32.10
C GLN A 189 9.37 -22.77 32.91
N LYS A 190 9.06 -21.46 32.83
CA LYS A 190 7.68 -20.92 32.82
C LYS A 190 7.63 -19.40 32.56
N ASP A 191 6.81 -19.05 31.58
CA ASP A 191 5.97 -17.85 31.46
C ASP A 191 6.48 -16.51 32.02
N MET A 192 6.76 -15.56 31.13
CA MET A 192 6.59 -14.16 31.48
C MET A 192 5.97 -13.34 30.34
N LYS A 193 4.70 -12.99 30.57
CA LYS A 193 4.02 -11.80 30.03
C LYS A 193 4.98 -10.62 30.05
N VAL A 194 5.32 -10.06 28.89
CA VAL A 194 5.92 -8.72 28.83
C VAL A 194 4.79 -7.72 28.66
N GLN A 195 4.39 -7.18 29.80
CA GLN A 195 3.62 -5.95 29.93
C GLN A 195 4.54 -4.80 29.53
N ILE A 196 4.24 -4.12 28.42
CA ILE A 196 4.97 -2.90 28.03
C ILE A 196 4.52 -1.79 28.98
N LYS A 197 5.33 -1.55 30.01
CA LYS A 197 5.26 -0.34 30.84
C LYS A 197 6.22 0.67 30.20
N ARG A 198 5.64 1.77 29.70
CA ARG A 198 6.40 2.96 29.33
C ARG A 198 6.95 3.58 30.61
N GLU A 199 8.27 3.66 30.72
CA GLU A 199 8.92 4.57 31.66
C GLU A 199 9.83 5.51 30.88
N SER A 200 9.57 6.78 31.13
CA SER A 200 10.26 7.98 30.68
C SER A 200 11.69 7.99 31.19
N MET A 201 12.67 8.21 30.30
CA MET A 201 14.02 8.57 30.71
C MET A 201 14.07 10.08 30.93
N ASP A 202 13.95 10.47 32.20
CA ASP A 202 14.49 11.72 32.72
C ASP A 202 16.01 11.56 32.82
N ASN A 203 16.77 12.43 32.14
CA ASN A 203 18.19 12.60 32.39
C ASN A 203 18.36 13.75 33.40
N THR A 204 18.61 13.41 34.66
CA THR A 204 19.14 14.35 35.65
C THR A 204 20.53 13.86 36.09
N SER A 205 21.55 14.65 35.79
CA SER A 205 22.89 14.50 36.35
C SER A 205 23.03 15.47 37.52
N THR A 206 23.17 14.93 38.71
CA THR A 206 23.51 15.64 39.95
C THR A 206 24.92 16.23 39.85
N ILE A 207 25.07 17.54 40.07
CA ILE A 207 26.34 18.16 40.49
C ILE A 207 26.09 18.79 41.86
N SER A 208 26.97 18.47 42.81
CA SER A 208 26.94 18.92 44.19
C SER A 208 27.37 20.37 44.38
N ASN A 209 26.54 21.11 45.13
CA ASN A 209 26.76 22.27 46.01
C ASN A 209 27.89 23.28 45.70
N ILE A 210 27.53 24.57 45.56
CA ILE A 210 27.74 25.65 46.58
C ILE A 210 27.40 27.05 45.98
N ASP A 211 26.73 27.85 46.81
CA ASP A 211 26.53 29.30 46.87
C ASP A 211 25.46 30.05 46.04
N ASP A 212 24.58 30.69 46.85
CA ASP A 212 23.54 31.65 46.54
C ASP A 212 24.06 32.85 45.74
N THR A 213 23.48 33.11 44.57
CA THR A 213 23.17 34.47 44.09
C THR A 213 22.18 34.41 42.92
N ASP A 214 21.12 35.22 43.03
CA ASP A 214 20.03 35.36 42.07
C ASP A 214 20.50 35.74 40.66
N VAL A 215 20.29 34.86 39.67
CA VAL A 215 20.39 35.20 38.25
C VAL A 215 19.16 34.68 37.50
N LYS A 216 18.35 35.61 36.98
CA LYS A 216 17.21 35.34 36.09
C LYS A 216 17.69 34.65 34.81
N ILE A 217 17.26 33.41 34.58
CA ILE A 217 17.48 32.71 33.31
C ILE A 217 16.27 32.97 32.40
N GLY A 218 16.50 33.74 31.34
CA GLY A 218 15.55 33.89 30.24
C GLY A 218 15.45 32.60 29.42
N GLU A 219 14.23 32.27 28.99
CA GLU A 219 13.97 31.16 28.07
C GLU A 219 14.75 31.34 26.76
N ILE A 220 15.75 30.49 26.53
CA ILE A 220 16.40 30.35 25.22
C ILE A 220 15.55 29.35 24.43
N LYS A 221 14.68 29.87 23.56
CA LYS A 221 14.03 29.07 22.51
C LYS A 221 15.08 28.77 21.44
N THR A 222 15.61 27.55 21.42
CA THR A 222 16.39 27.07 20.28
C THR A 222 15.43 26.54 19.22
N ASP A 223 15.11 27.39 18.25
CA ASP A 223 14.46 27.01 17.00
C ASP A 223 15.43 26.14 16.17
N PHE A 224 15.42 24.82 16.40
CA PHE A 224 16.04 23.88 15.48
C PHE A 224 15.14 23.71 14.25
N LYS A 225 15.30 24.61 13.27
CA LYS A 225 14.94 24.30 11.88
C LYS A 225 15.86 23.16 11.42
N LYS A 226 15.34 21.93 11.40
CA LYS A 226 15.93 20.85 10.61
C LYS A 226 15.73 21.21 9.13
N GLU A 227 16.72 21.86 8.53
CA GLU A 227 16.91 21.76 7.09
C GLU A 227 17.36 20.32 6.81
N ALA A 228 16.40 19.46 6.48
CA ALA A 228 16.69 18.16 5.91
C ALA A 228 17.29 18.40 4.52
N THR A 229 18.60 18.32 4.40
CA THR A 229 19.26 18.20 3.09
C THR A 229 18.79 16.90 2.47
N GLU A 230 17.81 17.00 1.58
CA GLU A 230 17.23 15.84 0.89
C GLU A 230 18.34 15.07 0.16
N GLY A 231 18.48 13.78 0.45
CA GLY A 231 19.46 12.91 -0.19
C GLY A 231 19.22 12.74 -1.69
N PRO A 232 20.21 12.22 -2.45
CA PRO A 232 20.08 12.01 -3.88
C PRO A 232 18.94 11.04 -4.18
N CYS A 233 18.15 11.40 -5.20
CA CYS A 233 16.94 10.69 -5.56
C CYS A 233 17.25 9.52 -6.51
N ASN A 234 17.48 8.34 -5.93
CA ASN A 234 18.04 7.17 -6.63
C ASN A 234 16.99 6.12 -7.05
N VAL A 235 15.69 6.40 -6.88
CA VAL A 235 14.62 5.46 -7.24
C VAL A 235 14.20 5.67 -8.69
N GLU A 236 14.58 4.73 -9.55
CA GLU A 236 14.12 4.63 -10.94
C GLU A 236 13.08 3.51 -11.04
N ARG A 237 11.86 3.79 -10.55
CA ARG A 237 10.74 2.86 -10.64
C ARG A 237 9.56 3.51 -11.34
N ARG A 238 9.15 2.95 -12.48
CA ARG A 238 7.95 3.40 -13.18
C ARG A 238 6.70 2.85 -12.48
N LEU A 239 6.03 3.71 -11.70
CA LEU A 239 4.76 3.39 -11.06
C LEU A 239 3.62 3.39 -12.08
N LEU A 240 2.66 2.51 -11.88
CA LEU A 240 1.37 2.54 -12.54
C LEU A 240 0.56 3.75 -12.05
N THR A 241 0.04 4.52 -13.00
CA THR A 241 -0.66 5.79 -12.80
C THR A 241 -2.10 5.65 -13.30
N MET A 242 -3.03 5.49 -12.36
CA MET A 242 -4.46 5.30 -12.68
C MET A 242 -5.24 6.60 -12.46
N ALA A 243 -6.07 7.00 -13.43
CA ALA A 243 -6.92 8.17 -13.30
C ALA A 243 -8.00 7.94 -12.23
N GLY A 244 -8.14 8.91 -11.34
CA GLY A 244 -9.12 8.93 -10.27
C GLY A 244 -9.90 10.23 -10.20
N VAL A 245 -11.05 10.12 -9.54
CA VAL A 245 -11.83 11.25 -9.05
C VAL A 245 -11.84 11.18 -7.53
N PHE A 246 -11.62 12.31 -6.86
CA PHE A 246 -11.67 12.37 -5.40
C PHE A 246 -12.76 13.30 -4.92
N ASP A 247 -13.24 13.10 -3.70
CA ASP A 247 -14.15 13.99 -3.02
C ASP A 247 -13.67 14.22 -1.57
N VAL A 248 -14.17 15.31 -0.99
CA VAL A 248 -13.85 15.72 0.38
C VAL A 248 -15.13 15.71 1.17
N TRP A 249 -15.19 14.84 2.16
CA TRP A 249 -16.33 14.66 3.04
C TRP A 249 -15.97 15.07 4.47
N ARG A 250 -16.87 15.80 5.13
CA ARG A 250 -16.76 16.16 6.54
C ARG A 250 -17.99 15.60 7.26
N PRO A 251 -17.83 14.68 8.24
CA PRO A 251 -18.96 14.16 9.00
C PRO A 251 -19.75 15.25 9.72
N ASP A 252 -19.02 16.23 10.27
CA ASP A 252 -19.55 17.42 10.93
C ASP A 252 -18.58 18.60 10.73
N PRO A 253 -19.00 19.85 10.99
CA PRO A 253 -18.15 21.03 10.77
C PRO A 253 -16.87 21.10 11.61
N SER A 254 -16.80 20.41 12.75
CA SER A 254 -15.64 20.38 13.64
C SER A 254 -14.66 19.24 13.34
N SER A 255 -15.11 18.23 12.60
CA SER A 255 -14.27 17.11 12.17
C SER A 255 -13.31 17.48 11.04
N GLU A 256 -12.11 16.90 11.12
CA GLU A 256 -11.15 16.94 10.02
C GLU A 256 -11.73 16.26 8.76
N PRO A 257 -11.48 16.83 7.56
CA PRO A 257 -12.01 16.27 6.33
C PRO A 257 -11.38 14.93 5.97
N VAL A 258 -12.21 14.05 5.42
CA VAL A 258 -11.79 12.80 4.79
C VAL A 258 -11.68 13.02 3.29
N TYR A 259 -10.45 12.92 2.78
CA TYR A 259 -10.19 12.85 1.35
C TYR A 259 -10.30 11.39 0.90
N SER A 260 -11.11 11.14 -0.12
CA SER A 260 -11.39 9.79 -0.59
C SER A 260 -11.57 9.77 -2.11
N TYR A 261 -11.20 8.67 -2.75
CA TYR A 261 -11.18 8.59 -4.21
C TYR A 261 -11.85 7.34 -4.78
N SER A 262 -12.17 7.42 -6.07
CA SER A 262 -12.65 6.30 -6.88
C SER A 262 -11.75 6.14 -8.10
N VAL A 263 -11.37 4.90 -8.41
CA VAL A 263 -10.57 4.59 -9.61
C VAL A 263 -11.48 4.58 -10.83
N ILE A 264 -11.17 5.38 -11.85
CA ILE A 264 -11.92 5.38 -13.10
C ILE A 264 -11.60 4.09 -13.86
N THR A 265 -12.64 3.43 -14.37
CA THR A 265 -12.54 2.19 -15.13
C THR A 265 -13.12 2.37 -16.53
N VAL A 266 -12.53 1.66 -17.48
CA VAL A 266 -12.92 1.60 -18.90
C VAL A 266 -13.10 0.14 -19.31
N GLU A 267 -13.62 -0.10 -20.51
CA GLU A 267 -13.55 -1.43 -21.13
C GLU A 267 -12.08 -1.84 -21.30
N SER A 268 -11.80 -3.12 -21.09
CA SER A 268 -10.44 -3.66 -21.22
C SER A 268 -9.95 -3.61 -22.67
N SER A 269 -8.68 -3.27 -22.87
CA SER A 269 -7.99 -3.48 -24.15
C SER A 269 -7.82 -4.97 -24.45
N SER A 270 -7.40 -5.29 -25.68
CA SER A 270 -7.04 -6.67 -26.08
C SER A 270 -5.96 -7.29 -25.20
N ALA A 271 -5.07 -6.48 -24.59
CA ALA A 271 -4.03 -6.95 -23.69
C ALA A 271 -4.58 -7.55 -22.37
N MET A 272 -5.78 -7.13 -21.95
CA MET A 272 -6.36 -7.53 -20.65
C MET A 272 -7.72 -8.23 -20.77
N SER A 273 -8.41 -8.12 -21.91
CA SER A 273 -9.79 -8.61 -22.05
C SER A 273 -9.97 -10.12 -21.76
N TRP A 274 -8.91 -10.90 -21.96
CA TRP A 274 -8.87 -12.33 -21.63
C TRP A 274 -8.78 -12.63 -20.12
N ILE A 275 -8.38 -11.65 -19.29
CA ILE A 275 -8.41 -11.71 -17.82
C ILE A 275 -9.75 -11.19 -17.31
N HIS A 276 -10.15 -9.99 -17.74
CA HIS A 276 -11.39 -9.33 -17.29
C HIS A 276 -11.83 -8.24 -18.27
N HIS A 277 -13.14 -8.08 -18.45
CA HIS A 277 -13.77 -7.10 -19.37
C HIS A 277 -13.60 -5.60 -18.99
N ARG A 278 -12.89 -5.30 -17.90
CA ARG A 278 -12.72 -3.93 -17.36
C ARG A 278 -11.30 -3.75 -16.88
N MET A 279 -10.78 -2.55 -17.06
CA MET A 279 -9.47 -2.15 -16.59
C MET A 279 -9.52 -0.75 -15.97
N PRO A 280 -8.58 -0.38 -15.08
CA PRO A 280 -8.41 1.02 -14.70
C PRO A 280 -8.05 1.86 -15.92
N ALA A 281 -8.51 3.10 -15.95
CA ALA A 281 -8.03 4.09 -16.91
C ALA A 281 -6.60 4.50 -16.51
N ILE A 282 -5.62 4.14 -17.33
CA ILE A 282 -4.20 4.37 -17.06
C ILE A 282 -3.74 5.59 -17.86
N LEU A 283 -3.01 6.49 -17.20
CA LEU A 283 -2.35 7.65 -17.81
C LEU A 283 -0.90 7.29 -18.08
N ALA A 284 -0.54 7.03 -19.34
CA ALA A 284 0.68 6.32 -19.71
C ALA A 284 1.96 7.16 -19.65
N ASN A 285 1.86 8.48 -19.67
CA ASN A 285 2.98 9.42 -19.76
C ASN A 285 2.71 10.73 -19.00
N ASP A 286 3.76 11.54 -18.86
CA ASP A 286 3.72 12.80 -18.10
C ASP A 286 2.75 13.83 -18.68
N ASP A 287 2.59 13.89 -20.00
CA ASP A 287 1.65 14.82 -20.66
C ASP A 287 0.20 14.47 -20.32
N GLU A 288 -0.14 13.18 -20.26
CA GLU A 288 -1.48 12.72 -19.86
C GLU A 288 -1.73 12.99 -18.37
N ILE A 289 -0.72 12.78 -17.53
CA ILE A 289 -0.78 13.10 -16.10
C ILE A 289 -0.97 14.61 -15.91
N GLU A 290 -0.20 15.44 -16.62
CA GLU A 290 -0.29 16.90 -16.55
C GLU A 290 -1.67 17.39 -16.98
N GLN A 291 -2.15 16.96 -18.15
CA GLN A 291 -3.47 17.36 -18.64
C GLN A 291 -4.61 16.87 -17.72
N TRP A 292 -4.46 15.69 -17.12
CA TRP A 292 -5.43 15.18 -16.15
C TRP A 292 -5.41 16.00 -14.86
N LEU A 293 -4.25 16.37 -14.32
CA LEU A 293 -4.18 17.11 -13.05
C LEU A 293 -4.45 18.62 -13.20
N ASN A 294 -4.18 19.22 -14.36
CA ASN A 294 -4.34 20.65 -14.58
C ASN A 294 -5.82 21.05 -14.77
N PHE A 295 -6.59 21.09 -13.69
CA PHE A 295 -8.01 21.48 -13.75
C PHE A 295 -8.25 22.97 -13.98
N GLY A 296 -7.25 23.82 -13.72
CA GLY A 296 -7.30 25.26 -14.01
C GLY A 296 -7.40 25.53 -15.51
N ASP A 297 -6.59 24.85 -16.33
CA ASP A 297 -6.54 25.07 -17.77
C ASP A 297 -7.24 23.99 -18.60
N VAL A 298 -7.48 22.80 -18.04
CA VAL A 298 -8.11 21.67 -18.74
C VAL A 298 -9.52 21.42 -18.18
N PRO A 299 -10.58 21.84 -18.91
CA PRO A 299 -11.97 21.57 -18.54
C PRO A 299 -12.28 20.08 -18.46
N MET A 300 -13.25 19.70 -17.62
CA MET A 300 -13.58 18.28 -17.38
C MET A 300 -13.90 17.49 -18.66
N ILE A 301 -14.54 18.11 -19.66
CA ILE A 301 -14.91 17.45 -20.93
C ILE A 301 -13.66 17.14 -21.76
N LYS A 302 -12.64 18.01 -21.72
CA LYS A 302 -11.36 17.78 -22.39
C LYS A 302 -10.56 16.71 -21.65
N ALA A 303 -10.49 16.79 -20.32
CA ALA A 303 -9.84 15.78 -19.49
C ALA A 303 -10.46 14.38 -19.67
N ALA A 304 -11.78 14.28 -19.80
CA ALA A 304 -12.49 13.02 -20.04
C ALA A 304 -12.04 12.29 -21.32
N LYS A 305 -11.53 13.00 -22.34
CA LYS A 305 -11.00 12.39 -23.57
C LYS A 305 -9.72 11.60 -23.35
N LEU A 306 -9.01 11.85 -22.25
CA LEU A 306 -7.82 11.08 -21.87
C LEU A 306 -8.18 9.67 -21.38
N ILE A 307 -9.41 9.50 -20.87
CA ILE A 307 -9.89 8.27 -20.24
C ILE A 307 -10.22 7.22 -21.30
N ARG A 308 -9.27 6.32 -21.55
CA ARG A 308 -9.38 5.24 -22.54
C ARG A 308 -8.58 4.01 -22.12
N ALA A 309 -8.84 2.90 -22.79
CA ALA A 309 -8.07 1.68 -22.61
C ALA A 309 -6.65 1.85 -23.17
N VAL A 310 -5.65 1.32 -22.48
CA VAL A 310 -4.25 1.28 -22.93
C VAL A 310 -3.82 -0.16 -23.19
N SER A 311 -2.82 -0.33 -24.06
CA SER A 311 -2.20 -1.63 -24.36
C SER A 311 -0.80 -1.79 -23.78
N CYS A 312 -0.20 -0.72 -23.23
CA CYS A 312 1.14 -0.72 -22.65
C CYS A 312 1.20 -1.35 -21.23
N ILE A 313 0.54 -2.48 -21.06
CA ILE A 313 0.49 -3.23 -19.80
C ILE A 313 0.94 -4.67 -20.02
N ASP A 314 1.71 -5.18 -19.06
CA ASP A 314 2.06 -6.59 -18.95
C ASP A 314 1.35 -7.21 -17.76
N SER A 315 1.28 -8.53 -17.76
CA SER A 315 0.74 -9.28 -16.64
C SER A 315 1.43 -10.61 -16.45
N HIS A 316 1.42 -11.11 -15.22
CA HIS A 316 1.82 -12.48 -14.92
C HIS A 316 0.95 -13.07 -13.81
N PRO A 317 0.73 -14.39 -13.80
CA PRO A 317 -0.04 -15.05 -12.76
C PRO A 317 0.72 -15.01 -11.44
N VAL A 318 -0.01 -14.86 -10.34
CA VAL A 318 0.53 -14.86 -8.98
C VAL A 318 -0.15 -15.93 -8.12
N SER A 319 0.38 -16.17 -6.92
CA SER A 319 -0.19 -17.12 -5.97
C SER A 319 -1.55 -16.68 -5.43
N SER A 320 -2.39 -17.64 -5.04
CA SER A 320 -3.67 -17.41 -4.34
C SER A 320 -3.50 -16.75 -2.96
N VAL A 321 -2.27 -16.68 -2.46
CA VAL A 321 -1.88 -15.97 -1.25
C VAL A 321 -2.40 -14.52 -1.23
N VAL A 322 -2.45 -13.83 -2.37
CA VAL A 322 -3.01 -12.47 -2.47
C VAL A 322 -4.51 -12.40 -2.15
N ASN A 323 -5.26 -13.49 -2.23
CA ASN A 323 -6.70 -13.50 -1.98
C ASN A 323 -7.05 -12.97 -0.58
N ASN A 324 -6.23 -13.31 0.42
CA ASN A 324 -6.34 -12.77 1.78
C ASN A 324 -5.67 -11.39 1.85
N SER A 325 -6.47 -10.32 1.96
CA SER A 325 -5.98 -8.94 2.03
C SER A 325 -5.10 -8.64 3.25
N ARG A 326 -5.13 -9.49 4.29
CA ARG A 326 -4.23 -9.34 5.45
C ARG A 326 -2.81 -9.82 5.16
N HIS A 327 -2.61 -10.56 4.08
CA HIS A 327 -1.29 -11.04 3.72
C HIS A 327 -0.54 -9.98 2.93
N ASN A 328 0.50 -9.42 3.54
CA ASN A 328 1.35 -8.38 2.97
C ASN A 328 2.80 -8.89 2.90
N SER A 329 3.18 -9.51 1.79
CA SER A 329 4.55 -9.97 1.56
C SER A 329 4.91 -9.94 0.07
N PRO A 330 6.20 -10.01 -0.29
CA PRO A 330 6.66 -10.09 -1.68
C PRO A 330 6.05 -11.25 -2.47
N ASP A 331 5.59 -12.31 -1.80
CA ASP A 331 4.95 -13.46 -2.46
C ASP A 331 3.63 -13.09 -3.14
N CYS A 332 2.99 -11.97 -2.75
CA CYS A 332 1.78 -11.48 -3.38
C CYS A 332 1.99 -11.03 -4.84
N VAL A 333 3.19 -10.53 -5.18
CA VAL A 333 3.55 -10.08 -6.55
C VAL A 333 4.46 -11.08 -7.27
N LYS A 334 4.83 -12.18 -6.63
CA LYS A 334 5.77 -13.15 -7.21
C LYS A 334 5.11 -13.92 -8.34
N LYS A 335 5.71 -13.85 -9.53
CA LYS A 335 5.31 -14.65 -10.69
C LYS A 335 5.33 -16.15 -10.37
N ILE A 336 4.29 -16.85 -10.78
CA ILE A 336 4.19 -18.32 -10.70
C ILE A 336 4.07 -18.94 -12.09
N GLU A 337 4.27 -20.25 -12.17
CA GLU A 337 3.89 -21.05 -13.34
C GLU A 337 2.52 -21.69 -13.08
N ILE A 338 1.59 -21.55 -14.03
CA ILE A 338 0.27 -22.18 -13.96
C ILE A 338 0.44 -23.68 -14.27
N GLY A 339 -0.07 -24.55 -13.40
CA GLY A 339 -0.09 -26.01 -13.62
C GLY A 339 0.94 -26.83 -12.83
N LYS A 340 1.87 -26.20 -12.09
CA LYS A 340 2.71 -26.90 -11.10
C LYS A 340 2.12 -26.74 -9.71
N THR A 341 1.10 -27.54 -9.38
CA THR A 341 0.65 -27.68 -7.99
C THR A 341 1.79 -28.31 -7.20
N LYS A 342 2.49 -27.53 -6.36
CA LYS A 342 3.24 -28.15 -5.26
C LYS A 342 2.20 -28.81 -4.38
N GLN A 343 2.16 -30.14 -4.37
CA GLN A 343 1.44 -30.90 -3.37
C GLN A 343 1.92 -30.40 -2.01
N THR A 344 1.07 -29.66 -1.30
CA THR A 344 1.34 -29.34 0.10
C THR A 344 1.16 -30.63 0.90
N ALA A 345 2.00 -30.89 1.89
CA ALA A 345 1.93 -32.09 2.73
C ALA A 345 0.53 -32.33 3.34
N SER A 346 -0.30 -31.28 3.45
CA SER A 346 -1.71 -31.34 3.87
C SER A 346 -2.63 -32.07 2.89
N SER A 347 -2.39 -32.03 1.58
CA SER A 347 -3.22 -32.76 0.60
C SER A 347 -2.92 -34.25 0.62
N SER A 348 -1.67 -34.64 0.85
CA SER A 348 -1.27 -36.04 1.01
C SER A 348 -1.82 -36.64 2.31
N PHE A 349 -1.84 -35.87 3.39
CA PHE A 349 -2.35 -36.33 4.68
C PHE A 349 -3.88 -36.57 4.69
N MET A 350 -4.66 -35.68 4.06
CA MET A 350 -6.12 -35.87 3.93
C MET A 350 -6.46 -37.08 3.03
N SER A 351 -5.73 -37.28 1.94
CA SER A 351 -5.91 -38.46 1.08
C SER A 351 -5.58 -39.77 1.81
N ALA A 352 -4.50 -39.79 2.61
CA ALA A 352 -4.11 -40.96 3.39
C ALA A 352 -5.11 -41.29 4.54
N TRP A 353 -5.75 -40.26 5.11
CA TRP A 353 -6.77 -40.43 6.15
C TRP A 353 -8.10 -40.95 5.59
N LEU A 354 -8.55 -40.44 4.44
CA LEU A 354 -9.77 -40.90 3.75
C LEU A 354 -9.68 -42.38 3.33
N SER A 355 -8.49 -42.86 2.93
CA SER A 355 -8.30 -44.26 2.55
C SER A 355 -8.35 -45.26 3.71
N LYS A 356 -8.21 -44.81 4.97
CA LYS A 356 -8.21 -45.71 6.15
C LYS A 356 -9.62 -46.07 6.65
N GLY A 357 -10.68 -45.47 6.10
CA GLY A 357 -12.05 -45.63 6.59
C GLY A 357 -12.90 -46.72 5.92
N GLN A 358 -12.48 -47.31 4.80
CA GLN A 358 -13.28 -48.32 4.10
C GLN A 358 -12.81 -49.75 4.43
N LYS A 359 -13.37 -50.32 5.52
CA LYS A 359 -13.40 -51.78 5.70
C LYS A 359 -14.51 -52.37 4.85
N VAL A 360 -14.09 -53.30 3.99
CA VAL A 360 -14.86 -54.15 3.08
C VAL A 360 -16.01 -54.87 3.81
N LYS A 361 -17.25 -54.75 3.30
CA LYS A 361 -18.35 -55.68 3.59
C LYS A 361 -18.20 -56.88 2.65
N SER A 362 -17.91 -58.05 3.20
CA SER A 362 -17.90 -59.33 2.50
C SER A 362 -19.33 -59.77 2.17
N GLU A 363 -19.55 -60.18 0.92
CA GLU A 363 -20.78 -60.82 0.42
C GLU A 363 -20.93 -62.24 1.01
N GLU A 364 -22.14 -62.59 1.46
CA GLU A 364 -22.53 -63.97 1.79
C GLU A 364 -23.12 -64.70 0.56
N PRO A 365 -22.91 -66.03 0.42
CA PRO A 365 -23.34 -66.78 -0.75
C PRO A 365 -24.81 -67.24 -0.67
N PRO A 366 -25.44 -67.63 -1.79
CA PRO A 366 -26.90 -67.80 -1.86
C PRO A 366 -27.34 -69.18 -1.37
N THR A 367 -28.27 -69.23 -0.42
CA THR A 367 -29.01 -70.43 -0.03
C THR A 367 -30.35 -70.54 -0.76
N LYS A 368 -30.52 -71.66 -1.47
CA LYS A 368 -31.76 -72.12 -2.13
C LYS A 368 -32.73 -72.76 -1.13
N ARG A 369 -34.04 -72.52 -1.33
CA ARG A 369 -35.25 -73.37 -1.09
C ARG A 369 -36.44 -72.45 -0.77
N ALA A 370 -37.72 -72.77 -1.01
CA ALA A 370 -38.48 -73.66 -1.88
C ALA A 370 -39.95 -73.17 -1.75
N LYS A 371 -40.79 -73.40 -2.77
CA LYS A 371 -42.25 -73.17 -2.76
C LYS A 371 -42.95 -73.76 -1.53
N VAL A 372 -44.02 -73.14 -1.03
CA VAL A 372 -45.34 -73.77 -0.75
C VAL A 372 -46.44 -72.68 -0.73
N THR A 373 -47.49 -72.92 -1.53
CA THR A 373 -48.87 -72.38 -1.64
C THR A 373 -49.18 -70.91 -1.46
#